data_AF-D3FVR8-F1
#
_entry.id   AF-D3FVR8-F1
#
_cell.length_a   1.000
_cell.length_b   1.000
_cell.length_c   1.000
_cell.angle_alpha   90.00
_cell.angle_beta   90.00
_cell.angle_gamma   90.00
#
_symmetry.space_group_name_H-M   'P 1'
#
loop_
_entity.id
_entity.type
_entity.pdbx_description
1 polymer ?
#
loop_
_entity_poly.entity_id
_entity_poly.type
_entity_poly.pdbx_seq_one_letter_code
_entity_poly.pdbx_strand_id
1 'polypeptide(L)'
;MYNALYQSHIGSWAILVILFFICYFLMKSGKAKGAKIVHMVLRLFYIIMLVTGIGMLINLGFPLMYVVKGALAFFLIYAMEMILVRTKKGTLGSQATMYWAILIITLVLVVLLGYGVISF
;
A
#
# COMPACT_ATOMS: atom_id res chain seq x y z
N MET A 1 3.37 -23.50 5.18
CA MET A 1 3.73 -22.33 4.36
C MET A 1 2.73 -21.17 4.50
N TYR A 2 1.42 -21.42 4.42
CA TYR A 2 0.37 -20.39 4.56
C TYR A 2 0.51 -19.48 5.80
N ASN A 3 0.73 -20.04 7.00
CA ASN A 3 0.83 -19.25 8.23
C ASN A 3 1.98 -18.21 8.17
N ALA A 4 3.14 -18.58 7.62
CA ALA A 4 4.26 -17.64 7.47
C ALA A 4 3.94 -16.49 6.51
N LEU A 5 3.20 -16.77 5.41
CA LEU A 5 2.72 -15.75 4.48
C LEU A 5 1.71 -14.82 5.17
N TYR A 6 0.77 -15.39 5.92
CA TYR A 6 -0.24 -14.65 6.66
C TYR A 6 0.36 -13.70 7.69
N GLN A 7 1.27 -14.18 8.54
CA GLN A 7 1.92 -13.34 9.57
C GLN A 7 2.75 -12.21 8.94
N SER A 8 3.49 -12.52 7.87
CA SER A 8 4.26 -11.52 7.12
C SER A 8 3.36 -10.47 6.48
N HIS A 9 2.21 -10.88 5.94
CA HIS A 9 1.25 -9.99 5.30
C HIS A 9 0.55 -9.07 6.31
N ILE A 10 0.02 -9.64 7.39
CA ILE A 10 -0.69 -8.85 8.41
C ILE A 10 0.26 -7.96 9.23
N GLY A 11 1.53 -8.36 9.41
CA GLY A 11 2.53 -7.46 10.01
C GLY A 11 2.89 -6.28 9.11
N SER A 12 2.85 -6.47 7.79
CA SER A 12 3.33 -5.49 6.81
C SER A 12 2.32 -4.39 6.50
N TRP A 13 1.01 -4.62 6.61
CA TRP A 13 0.00 -3.64 6.15
C TRP A 13 0.09 -2.30 6.90
N ALA A 14 0.19 -2.32 8.24
CA ALA A 14 0.27 -1.11 9.04
C ALA A 14 1.62 -0.40 8.84
N ILE A 15 2.71 -1.17 8.77
CA ILE A 15 4.06 -0.65 8.51
C ILE A 15 4.11 0.09 7.18
N LEU A 16 3.49 -0.47 6.13
CA LEU A 16 3.43 0.14 4.80
C LEU A 16 2.75 1.52 4.84
N VAL A 17 1.60 1.63 5.52
CA VAL A 17 0.87 2.90 5.67
C VAL A 17 1.72 3.92 6.46
N ILE A 18 2.33 3.49 7.56
CA ILE A 18 3.19 4.36 8.39
C ILE A 18 4.40 4.87 7.60
N LEU A 19 5.12 3.98 6.92
CA LEU A 19 6.29 4.33 6.10
C LEU A 19 5.93 5.29 4.97
N PHE A 20 4.74 5.13 4.36
CA PHE A 20 4.25 6.07 3.34
C PHE A 20 4.13 7.49 3.89
N PHE A 21 3.45 7.69 5.04
CA PHE A 21 3.30 9.01 5.63
C PHE A 21 4.65 9.59 6.08
N ILE A 22 5.51 8.79 6.73
CA ILE A 22 6.86 9.22 7.11
C ILE A 22 7.63 9.69 5.86
N CYS A 23 7.62 8.90 4.80
CA CYS A 23 8.30 9.25 3.54
C CYS A 23 7.77 10.56 2.96
N TYR A 24 6.45 10.71 2.90
CA TYR A 24 5.79 11.90 2.39
C TYR A 24 6.19 13.17 3.17
N PHE A 25 6.12 13.13 4.51
CA PHE A 25 6.49 14.27 5.34
C PHE A 25 7.99 14.59 5.29
N LEU A 26 8.86 13.56 5.19
CA LEU A 26 10.30 13.78 4.98
C LEU A 26 10.59 14.47 3.64
N MET A 27 9.88 14.09 2.56
CA MET A 27 9.98 14.76 1.25
C MET A 27 9.52 16.22 1.35
N LYS A 28 8.38 16.48 2.00
CA LYS A 28 7.86 17.84 2.20
C LYS A 28 8.75 18.71 3.08
N SER A 29 9.45 18.11 4.04
CA SER A 29 10.39 18.81 4.93
C SER A 29 11.78 19.01 4.31
N GLY A 30 11.98 18.68 3.04
CA GLY A 30 13.28 18.82 2.36
C GLY A 30 14.36 17.83 2.81
N LYS A 31 14.03 16.81 3.61
CA LYS A 31 14.98 15.83 4.17
C LYS A 31 15.30 14.72 3.15
N ALA A 32 15.95 15.09 2.05
CA ALA A 32 16.14 14.23 0.87
C ALA A 32 16.80 12.86 1.17
N LYS A 33 17.84 12.82 2.02
CA LYS A 33 18.51 11.55 2.39
C LYS A 33 17.57 10.61 3.14
N GLY A 34 16.90 11.11 4.19
CA GLY A 34 15.94 10.33 4.97
C GLY A 34 14.76 9.86 4.12
N ALA A 35 14.20 10.75 3.30
CA ALA A 35 13.13 10.40 2.37
C ALA A 35 13.53 9.27 1.41
N LYS A 36 14.74 9.30 0.85
CA LYS A 36 15.26 8.25 -0.04
C LYS A 36 15.35 6.89 0.66
N ILE A 37 15.87 6.86 1.90
CA ILE A 37 15.99 5.62 2.67
C ILE A 37 14.61 5.03 2.96
N VAL A 38 13.71 5.85 3.52
CA VAL A 38 12.34 5.40 3.85
C VAL A 38 11.59 4.97 2.58
N HIS A 39 11.78 5.65 1.45
CA HIS A 39 11.18 5.26 0.18
C HIS A 39 11.69 3.91 -0.34
N MET A 40 12.99 3.60 -0.15
CA MET A 40 13.54 2.28 -0.49
C MET A 40 12.94 1.17 0.40
N VAL A 41 12.84 1.41 1.71
CA VAL A 41 12.24 0.45 2.65
C VAL A 41 10.76 0.24 2.34
N LEU A 42 10.01 1.30 2.08
CA LEU A 42 8.60 1.23 1.68
C LEU A 42 8.40 0.35 0.44
N ARG A 43 9.26 0.48 -0.57
CA ARG A 43 9.21 -0.37 -1.78
C ARG A 43 9.50 -1.84 -1.50
N LEU A 44 10.36 -2.15 -0.54
CA LEU A 44 10.54 -3.53 -0.08
C LEU A 44 9.23 -4.06 0.55
N PHE A 45 8.57 -3.26 1.39
CA PHE A 45 7.28 -3.64 1.99
C PHE A 45 6.16 -3.79 0.95
N TYR A 46 6.16 -3.02 -0.14
CA TYR A 46 5.24 -3.23 -1.27
C TYR A 46 5.41 -4.63 -1.88
N ILE A 47 6.65 -5.03 -2.12
CA ILE A 47 6.96 -6.36 -2.68
C ILE A 47 6.54 -7.45 -1.69
N ILE A 48 6.88 -7.32 -0.40
CA ILE A 48 6.46 -8.28 0.63
C ILE A 48 4.95 -8.42 0.67
N MET A 49 4.20 -7.30 0.67
CA MET A 49 2.73 -7.31 0.68
C MET A 49 2.13 -8.02 -0.54
N LEU A 50 2.63 -7.74 -1.75
CA LEU A 50 2.13 -8.35 -2.98
C LEU A 50 2.49 -9.84 -3.05
N VAL A 51 3.74 -10.22 -2.77
CA VAL A 51 4.18 -11.61 -2.84
C VAL A 51 3.47 -12.46 -1.80
N THR A 52 3.36 -11.99 -0.56
CA THR A 52 2.64 -12.72 0.50
C THR A 52 1.13 -12.79 0.22
N GLY A 53 0.54 -11.72 -0.30
CA GLY A 53 -0.88 -11.68 -0.68
C GLY A 53 -1.20 -12.65 -1.83
N ILE A 54 -0.43 -12.61 -2.91
CA ILE A 54 -0.57 -13.54 -4.05
C ILE A 54 -0.32 -14.98 -3.60
N GLY A 55 0.70 -15.21 -2.77
CA GLY A 55 0.96 -16.52 -2.19
C GLY A 55 -0.24 -17.06 -1.40
N MET A 56 -0.90 -16.23 -0.60
CA MET A 56 -2.14 -16.61 0.08
C MET A 56 -3.28 -16.90 -0.89
N LEU A 57 -3.45 -16.12 -1.97
CA LEU A 57 -4.48 -16.37 -2.99
C LEU A 57 -4.31 -17.72 -3.69
N ILE A 58 -3.06 -18.08 -4.03
CA ILE A 58 -2.75 -19.38 -4.63
C ILE A 58 -3.11 -20.52 -3.67
N ASN A 59 -2.78 -20.39 -2.39
CA ASN A 59 -3.10 -21.42 -1.38
C ASN A 59 -4.61 -21.54 -1.12
N LEU A 60 -5.37 -20.45 -1.29
CA LEU A 60 -6.82 -20.40 -1.05
C LEU A 60 -7.65 -20.74 -2.30
N GLY A 61 -7.02 -20.95 -3.47
CA GLY A 61 -7.75 -21.23 -4.72
C GLY A 61 -8.48 -20.00 -5.29
N PHE A 62 -7.95 -18.79 -5.09
CA PHE A 62 -8.46 -17.53 -5.65
C PHE A 62 -9.95 -17.23 -5.37
N PRO A 63 -10.40 -17.23 -4.11
CA PRO A 63 -11.75 -16.82 -3.78
C PRO A 63 -11.97 -15.35 -4.16
N LEU A 64 -13.09 -15.06 -4.80
CA LEU A 64 -13.39 -13.76 -5.42
C LEU A 64 -13.18 -12.58 -4.47
N MET A 65 -13.66 -12.70 -3.23
CA MET A 65 -13.52 -11.67 -2.19
C MET A 65 -12.04 -11.27 -1.96
N TYR A 66 -11.14 -12.25 -1.83
CA TYR A 66 -9.72 -11.95 -1.61
C TYR A 66 -9.01 -11.50 -2.87
N VAL A 67 -9.45 -11.94 -4.05
CA VAL A 67 -8.94 -11.42 -5.34
C VAL A 67 -9.27 -9.93 -5.47
N VAL A 68 -10.51 -9.53 -5.18
CA VAL A 68 -10.93 -8.12 -5.19
C VAL A 68 -10.14 -7.32 -4.16
N LYS A 69 -9.98 -7.84 -2.94
CA LYS A 69 -9.13 -7.21 -1.91
C LYS A 69 -7.69 -7.04 -2.38
N GLY A 70 -7.12 -8.04 -3.05
CA GLY A 70 -5.78 -7.99 -3.64
C GLY A 70 -5.64 -6.92 -4.71
N ALA A 71 -6.62 -6.80 -5.60
CA ALA A 71 -6.64 -5.75 -6.63
C ALA A 71 -6.71 -4.35 -6.01
N LEU A 72 -7.55 -4.15 -4.98
CA LEU A 72 -7.63 -2.88 -4.26
C LEU A 72 -6.31 -2.54 -3.55
N ALA A 73 -5.65 -3.52 -2.94
CA ALA A 73 -4.34 -3.33 -2.33
C ALA A 73 -3.26 -2.94 -3.37
N PHE A 74 -3.32 -3.51 -4.58
CA PHE A 74 -2.45 -3.10 -5.68
C PHE A 74 -2.69 -1.63 -6.09
N PHE A 75 -3.95 -1.21 -6.22
CA PHE A 75 -4.29 0.20 -6.48
C PHE A 75 -3.86 1.14 -5.36
N LEU A 76 -3.96 0.71 -4.11
CA LEU A 76 -3.48 1.46 -2.94
C LEU A 76 -1.96 1.69 -3.03
N ILE A 77 -1.18 0.65 -3.31
CA ILE A 77 0.28 0.74 -3.51
C ILE A 77 0.61 1.68 -4.69
N TYR A 78 -0.13 1.56 -5.79
CA TYR A 78 0.02 2.45 -6.94
C TYR A 78 -0.20 3.93 -6.54
N ALA A 79 -1.28 4.23 -5.81
CA ALA A 79 -1.58 5.60 -5.38
C ALA A 79 -0.49 6.15 -4.47
N MET A 80 0.00 5.35 -3.52
CA MET A 80 1.11 5.73 -2.65
C MET A 80 2.39 6.04 -3.43
N GLU A 81 2.81 5.17 -4.34
CA GLU A 81 4.02 5.39 -5.14
C GLU A 81 3.89 6.63 -6.03
N MET A 82 2.71 6.83 -6.66
CA MET A 82 2.47 8.00 -7.49
C MET A 82 2.52 9.30 -6.70
N ILE A 83 1.96 9.33 -5.48
CA ILE A 83 2.05 10.50 -4.60
C ILE A 83 3.52 10.81 -4.27
N LEU A 84 4.31 9.82 -3.87
CA LEU A 84 5.72 10.04 -3.49
C LEU A 84 6.58 10.46 -4.69
N VAL A 85 6.47 9.78 -5.82
CA VAL A 85 7.26 10.09 -7.03
C VAL A 85 6.91 11.48 -7.57
N ARG A 86 5.61 11.83 -7.64
CA ARG A 86 5.18 13.15 -8.09
C ARG A 86 5.51 14.25 -7.09
N THR A 87 5.49 13.96 -5.79
CA THR A 87 5.94 14.90 -4.74
C THR A 87 7.42 15.20 -4.92
N LYS A 88 8.26 14.17 -5.11
CA LYS A 88 9.69 14.34 -5.38
C LYS A 88 9.96 15.13 -6.66
N LYS A 89 9.16 14.94 -7.70
CA LYS A 89 9.29 15.65 -8.99
C LYS A 89 8.66 17.06 -8.99
N GLY A 90 7.96 17.46 -7.93
CA GLY A 90 7.19 18.71 -7.91
C GLY A 90 5.97 18.73 -8.83
N THR A 91 5.58 17.59 -9.41
CA THR A 91 4.48 17.47 -10.39
C THR A 91 3.17 16.98 -9.78
N LEU A 92 3.06 16.95 -8.45
CA LEU A 92 1.83 16.55 -7.78
C LEU A 92 0.72 17.60 -7.99
N GLY A 93 1.04 18.89 -7.77
CA GLY A 93 0.21 20.06 -8.12
C GLY A 93 -1.30 19.83 -8.12
N SER A 94 -1.93 20.06 -9.27
CA SER A 94 -3.38 19.91 -9.50
C SER A 94 -3.89 18.47 -9.41
N GLN A 95 -3.01 17.46 -9.52
CA GLN A 95 -3.40 16.05 -9.43
C GLN A 95 -3.37 15.52 -8.00
N ALA A 96 -2.95 16.33 -7.02
CA ALA A 96 -2.88 15.94 -5.62
C ALA A 96 -4.21 15.36 -5.13
N THR A 97 -5.31 16.10 -5.32
CA THR A 97 -6.65 15.71 -4.86
C THR A 97 -7.07 14.35 -5.41
N MET A 98 -6.81 14.09 -6.69
CA MET A 98 -7.15 12.81 -7.33
C MET A 98 -6.38 11.65 -6.69
N TYR A 99 -5.05 11.74 -6.57
CA TYR A 99 -4.27 10.65 -6.00
C TYR A 99 -4.55 10.41 -4.52
N TRP A 100 -4.76 11.49 -3.74
CA TRP A 100 -5.16 11.36 -2.34
C TRP A 100 -6.55 10.76 -2.18
N ALA A 101 -7.50 11.11 -3.06
CA ALA A 101 -8.82 10.49 -3.07
C ALA A 101 -8.73 8.99 -3.38
N ILE A 102 -7.96 8.59 -4.40
CA ILE A 102 -7.71 7.17 -4.71
C ILE A 102 -7.11 6.47 -3.50
N LEU A 103 -6.09 7.05 -2.86
CA LEU A 103 -5.44 6.46 -1.68
C LEU A 103 -6.43 6.27 -0.53
N ILE A 104 -7.21 7.30 -0.19
CA ILE A 104 -8.16 7.24 0.94
C ILE A 104 -9.27 6.24 0.65
N ILE A 105 -9.88 6.29 -0.54
CA ILE A 105 -10.97 5.39 -0.94
C ILE A 105 -10.48 3.94 -0.94
N THR A 106 -9.34 3.66 -1.57
CA THR A 106 -8.80 2.29 -1.61
C THR A 106 -8.38 1.79 -0.24
N LEU A 107 -7.78 2.64 0.61
CA LEU A 107 -7.42 2.29 1.98
C LEU A 107 -8.66 1.90 2.81
N VAL A 108 -9.72 2.70 2.74
CA VAL A 108 -10.99 2.41 3.43
C VAL A 108 -11.59 1.11 2.94
N LEU A 109 -11.67 0.88 1.63
CA LEU A 109 -12.23 -0.36 1.07
C LEU A 109 -11.43 -1.60 1.48
N VAL A 110 -10.09 -1.54 1.45
CA VAL A 110 -9.23 -2.65 1.89
C VAL A 110 -9.42 -2.97 3.37
N VAL A 111 -9.58 -1.95 4.20
CA VAL A 111 -9.83 -2.10 5.65
C VAL A 111 -11.21 -2.70 5.90
N LEU A 112 -12.27 -2.19 5.26
CA LEU A 112 -13.64 -2.71 5.41
C LEU A 112 -13.77 -4.16 4.96
N LEU A 113 -13.15 -4.53 3.83
CA LEU A 113 -13.05 -5.93 3.39
C LEU A 113 -12.19 -6.77 4.34
N GLY A 114 -11.14 -6.18 4.92
CA GLY A 114 -10.25 -6.85 5.87
C GLY A 114 -10.91 -7.21 7.20
N TYR A 115 -11.80 -6.35 7.69
CA TYR A 115 -12.58 -6.59 8.91
C TYR A 115 -13.91 -7.30 8.65
N GLY A 116 -14.21 -7.67 7.41
CA GLY A 116 -15.44 -8.40 7.06
C GLY A 116 -16.72 -7.55 7.13
N VAL A 117 -16.60 -6.21 7.14
CA VAL A 117 -17.76 -5.30 7.09
C VAL A 117 -18.44 -5.35 5.72
N ILE A 118 -17.62 -5.51 4.66
CA ILE A 118 -18.09 -5.78 3.30
C ILE A 118 -17.72 -7.24 3.00
N SER A 119 -18.69 -8.05 2.58
CA SER A 119 -18.50 -9.44 2.18
C SER A 119 -19.47 -9.82 1.06
N PHE A 120 -19.05 -10.69 0.16
CA PHE A 120 -19.81 -11.24 -0.96
C PHE A 120 -19.13 -12.49 -1.51
#